data_AF-A0A316UMS3-F1
#
_entry.id   AF-A0A316UMS3-F1
#
_cell.length_a   1.000
_cell.length_b   1.000
_cell.length_c   1.000
_cell.angle_alpha   90.00
_cell.angle_beta   90.00
_cell.angle_gamma   90.00
#
_symmetry.space_group_name_H-M   'P 1'
#
loop_
_entity.id
_entity.type
_entity.pdbx_description
1 polymer ?
#
loop_
_entity_poly.entity_id
_entity_poly.type
_entity_poly.pdbx_seq_one_letter_code
_entity_poly.pdbx_strand_id
1 'polypeptide(L)'
;SAAMSFDSPLSRDFPSTSSLTREDLEDLLASANGQGGDGGAYFDAFVHSLPEVKAMRDEHVALVKGCEERAARNLAMQPHLESLRRETQEYYDRAVAAQSAWPGVEAEMREQHRRFAPSYLHAQVVQKASKLHEESESLAAAFVEEGVVLPSTSTSSTPPEGGQQQQQSGAKQDDDALFIRRYREMRTDYHRLNMVADQWAKGRVQWE
;
A
#
# COMPACT_ATOMS: atom_id res chain seq x y z
N SER A 1 14.32 0.87 -92.17
CA SER A 1 14.47 2.32 -92.37
C SER A 1 15.32 2.85 -91.22
N ALA A 2 16.32 3.67 -91.51
CA ALA A 2 17.46 3.94 -90.64
C ALA A 2 17.08 4.76 -89.38
N ALA A 3 17.45 4.26 -88.20
CA ALA A 3 17.42 5.03 -86.97
C ALA A 3 18.51 6.12 -87.07
N MET A 4 18.11 7.38 -87.25
CA MET A 4 19.04 8.50 -87.11
C MET A 4 19.23 8.76 -85.61
N SER A 5 20.36 8.29 -85.07
CA SER A 5 20.79 8.60 -83.71
C SER A 5 21.07 10.10 -83.61
N PHE A 6 20.13 10.86 -83.04
CA PHE A 6 20.39 12.25 -82.69
C PHE A 6 21.27 12.28 -81.44
N ASP A 7 22.55 12.60 -81.63
CA ASP A 7 23.51 12.85 -80.54
C ASP A 7 23.20 14.21 -79.90
N SER A 8 22.13 14.22 -79.10
CA SER A 8 21.66 15.36 -78.31
C SER A 8 22.16 15.19 -76.88
N PRO A 9 22.45 16.27 -76.14
CA PRO A 9 22.75 16.19 -74.70
C PRO A 9 21.67 15.41 -73.92
N LEU A 10 20.41 15.47 -74.36
CA LEU A 10 19.30 14.70 -73.79
C LEU A 10 19.47 13.18 -74.01
N SER A 11 19.98 12.76 -75.18
CA SER A 11 20.25 11.36 -75.51
C SER A 11 21.42 10.78 -74.71
N ARG A 12 22.37 11.64 -74.30
CA ARG A 12 23.53 11.25 -73.48
C ARG A 12 23.16 11.06 -72.01
N ASP A 13 22.33 11.97 -71.49
CA ASP A 13 21.94 11.96 -70.08
C ASP A 13 20.76 11.00 -69.83
N PHE A 14 19.94 10.71 -70.85
CA PHE A 14 18.81 9.78 -70.81
C PHE A 14 18.85 8.78 -71.97
N PRO A 15 19.69 7.72 -71.89
CA PRO A 15 19.84 6.77 -73.00
C PRO A 15 18.52 6.05 -73.36
N SER A 16 17.59 5.92 -72.41
CA SER A 16 16.27 5.32 -72.62
C SER A 16 15.35 6.11 -73.56
N THR A 17 15.59 7.41 -73.77
CA THR A 17 14.81 8.24 -74.71
C THR A 17 15.43 8.26 -76.11
N SER A 18 16.67 7.80 -76.26
CA SER A 18 17.39 7.75 -77.54
C SER A 18 16.89 6.68 -78.51
N SER A 19 16.22 5.63 -77.97
CA SER A 19 15.63 4.56 -78.77
C SER A 19 14.20 4.86 -79.26
N LEU A 20 13.60 5.96 -78.81
CA LEU A 20 12.25 6.36 -79.23
C LEU A 20 12.30 7.12 -80.56
N THR A 21 11.28 6.93 -81.39
CA THR A 21 11.15 7.70 -82.62
C THR A 21 10.64 9.11 -82.30
N ARG A 22 10.80 10.03 -83.26
CA ARG A 22 10.29 11.41 -83.12
C ARG A 22 8.77 11.45 -82.94
N GLU A 23 8.05 10.58 -83.64
CA GLU A 23 6.59 10.44 -83.51
C GLU A 23 6.23 9.98 -82.09
N ASP A 24 6.95 9.00 -81.54
CA ASP A 24 6.74 8.54 -80.16
C ASP A 24 7.02 9.64 -79.11
N LEU A 25 8.00 10.51 -79.36
CA LEU A 25 8.31 11.65 -78.48
C LEU A 25 7.26 12.75 -78.55
N GLU A 26 6.70 13.02 -79.74
CA GLU A 26 5.60 13.97 -79.94
C GLU A 26 4.32 13.43 -79.27
N ASP A 27 4.04 12.14 -79.39
CA ASP A 27 2.92 11.46 -78.71
C ASP A 27 3.11 11.43 -77.18
N LEU A 28 4.32 11.19 -76.69
CA LEU A 28 4.66 11.20 -75.26
C LEU A 28 4.57 12.61 -74.66
N LEU A 29 4.92 13.65 -75.44
CA LEU A 29 4.77 15.05 -75.04
C LEU A 29 3.29 15.51 -75.08
N ALA A 30 2.53 15.09 -76.08
CA ALA A 30 1.08 15.35 -76.16
C ALA A 30 0.31 14.64 -75.03
N SER A 31 0.74 13.42 -74.70
CA SER A 31 0.33 12.61 -73.55
C SER A 31 0.64 13.32 -72.22
N ALA A 32 1.85 13.85 -72.03
CA ALA A 32 2.25 14.58 -70.83
C ALA A 32 1.53 15.93 -70.64
N ASN A 33 1.19 16.62 -71.73
CA ASN A 33 0.49 17.92 -71.71
C ASN A 33 -1.04 17.81 -71.56
N GLY A 34 -1.59 16.59 -71.40
CA GLY A 34 -3.02 16.36 -71.13
C GLY A 34 -3.94 16.68 -72.30
N GLN A 35 -3.45 16.70 -73.55
CA GLN A 35 -4.24 17.04 -74.75
C GLN A 35 -5.07 15.87 -75.32
N GLY A 36 -5.16 14.75 -74.62
CA GLY A 36 -6.07 13.63 -74.94
C GLY A 36 -6.68 13.07 -73.66
N GLY A 37 -7.97 12.73 -73.69
CA GLY A 37 -8.74 12.30 -72.50
C GLY A 37 -8.24 11.04 -71.78
N ASP A 38 -7.25 10.35 -72.35
CA ASP A 38 -6.58 9.15 -71.79
C ASP A 38 -5.03 9.29 -71.84
N GLY A 39 -4.55 10.51 -72.09
CA GLY A 39 -3.17 10.79 -72.46
C GLY A 39 -2.17 10.48 -71.37
N GLY A 40 -2.49 10.65 -70.09
CA GLY A 40 -1.52 10.43 -69.01
C GLY A 40 -1.01 8.99 -68.88
N ALA A 41 -1.76 8.00 -69.35
CA ALA A 41 -1.43 6.58 -69.16
C ALA A 41 -0.18 6.12 -69.94
N TYR A 42 0.05 6.68 -71.13
CA TYR A 42 1.22 6.32 -71.96
C TYR A 42 2.52 6.89 -71.37
N PHE A 43 2.51 8.18 -70.99
CA PHE A 43 3.62 8.80 -70.27
C PHE A 43 3.89 8.11 -68.92
N ASP A 44 2.84 7.82 -68.15
CA ASP A 44 2.96 7.13 -66.87
C ASP A 44 3.53 5.70 -67.03
N ALA A 45 3.07 4.95 -68.02
CA ALA A 45 3.61 3.64 -68.34
C ALA A 45 5.08 3.71 -68.79
N PHE A 46 5.45 4.71 -69.58
CA PHE A 46 6.85 4.94 -69.97
C PHE A 46 7.70 5.29 -68.74
N VAL A 47 7.26 6.22 -67.88
CA VAL A 47 7.94 6.61 -66.64
C VAL A 47 8.13 5.41 -65.71
N HIS A 48 7.08 4.61 -65.52
CA HIS A 48 7.15 3.35 -64.77
C HIS A 48 7.94 2.24 -65.46
N SER A 49 8.31 2.42 -66.73
CA SER A 49 9.19 1.50 -67.45
C SER A 49 10.68 1.79 -67.19
N LEU A 50 11.04 3.01 -66.77
CA LEU A 50 12.45 3.37 -66.48
C LEU A 50 13.01 2.51 -65.34
N PRO A 51 14.25 2.01 -65.49
CA PRO A 51 14.86 1.09 -64.51
C PRO A 51 15.03 1.74 -63.13
N GLU A 52 15.38 3.02 -63.08
CA GLU A 52 15.52 3.77 -61.82
C GLU A 52 14.19 3.94 -61.09
N VAL A 53 13.12 4.30 -61.82
CA VAL A 53 11.77 4.44 -61.27
C VAL A 53 11.22 3.09 -60.80
N LYS A 54 11.50 2.01 -61.55
CA LYS A 54 11.17 0.63 -61.12
C LYS A 54 11.89 0.26 -59.83
N ALA A 55 13.19 0.50 -59.75
CA ALA A 55 13.97 0.22 -58.55
C ALA A 55 13.44 0.99 -57.33
N MET A 56 13.18 2.29 -57.47
CA MET A 56 12.60 3.11 -56.40
C MET A 56 11.20 2.64 -56.00
N ARG A 57 10.36 2.26 -56.97
CA ARG A 57 9.01 1.75 -56.68
C ARG A 57 9.07 0.40 -55.97
N ASP A 58 9.96 -0.48 -56.38
CA ASP A 58 10.11 -1.80 -55.77
C ASP A 58 10.66 -1.67 -54.33
N GLU A 59 11.59 -0.74 -54.09
CA GLU A 59 12.03 -0.35 -52.74
C GLU A 59 10.88 0.22 -51.91
N HIS A 60 10.10 1.15 -52.47
CA HIS A 60 8.94 1.73 -51.81
C HIS A 60 7.91 0.65 -51.43
N VAL A 61 7.60 -0.28 -52.33
CA VAL A 61 6.71 -1.41 -52.06
C VAL A 61 7.26 -2.31 -50.96
N ALA A 62 8.57 -2.57 -50.95
CA ALA A 62 9.21 -3.35 -49.88
C ALA A 62 9.12 -2.64 -48.52
N LEU A 63 9.31 -1.32 -48.48
CA LEU A 63 9.18 -0.51 -47.27
C LEU A 63 7.74 -0.51 -46.75
N VAL A 64 6.75 -0.31 -47.64
CA VAL A 64 5.34 -0.34 -47.27
C VAL A 64 4.96 -1.70 -46.69
N LYS A 65 5.34 -2.81 -47.35
CA LYS A 65 5.12 -4.17 -46.82
C LYS A 65 5.78 -4.36 -45.46
N GLY A 66 7.02 -3.90 -45.28
CA GLY A 66 7.71 -3.96 -43.98
C GLY A 66 7.04 -3.12 -42.90
N CYS A 67 6.41 -1.99 -43.25
CA CYS A 67 5.60 -1.19 -42.34
C CYS A 67 4.28 -1.89 -41.99
N GLU A 68 3.60 -2.48 -42.96
CA GLU A 68 2.37 -3.26 -42.77
C GLU A 68 2.60 -4.47 -41.85
N GLU A 69 3.68 -5.23 -42.07
CA GLU A 69 4.04 -6.36 -41.22
C GLU A 69 4.38 -5.95 -39.78
N ARG A 70 5.03 -4.79 -39.60
CA ARG A 70 5.30 -4.22 -38.28
C ARG A 70 4.02 -3.74 -37.60
N ALA A 71 3.13 -3.10 -38.34
CA ALA A 71 1.82 -2.68 -37.85
C ALA A 71 0.97 -3.90 -37.44
N ALA A 72 0.94 -4.95 -38.27
CA ALA A 72 0.23 -6.19 -37.97
C ALA A 72 0.75 -6.87 -36.70
N ARG A 73 2.08 -6.92 -36.51
CA ARG A 73 2.69 -7.43 -35.27
C ARG A 73 2.31 -6.59 -34.05
N ASN A 74 2.34 -5.27 -34.18
CA ASN A 74 1.96 -4.38 -33.07
C ASN A 74 0.48 -4.56 -32.69
N LEU A 75 -0.42 -4.64 -33.68
CA LEU A 75 -1.84 -4.88 -33.46
C LEU A 75 -2.11 -6.26 -32.84
N ALA A 76 -1.35 -7.29 -33.24
CA ALA A 76 -1.45 -8.62 -32.65
C ALA A 76 -1.03 -8.65 -31.17
N MET A 77 -0.07 -7.81 -30.76
CA MET A 77 0.39 -7.73 -29.36
C MET A 77 -0.50 -6.87 -28.47
N GLN A 78 -1.23 -5.90 -29.05
CA GLN A 78 -2.11 -4.98 -28.33
C GLN A 78 -3.05 -5.66 -27.31
N PRO A 79 -3.82 -6.72 -27.63
CA PRO A 79 -4.76 -7.31 -26.68
C PRO A 79 -4.07 -7.90 -25.43
N HIS A 80 -2.88 -8.48 -25.60
CA HIS A 80 -2.11 -9.00 -24.47
C HIS A 80 -1.54 -7.88 -23.59
N LEU A 81 -1.04 -6.81 -24.21
CA LEU A 81 -0.56 -5.65 -23.45
C LEU A 81 -1.69 -4.95 -22.70
N GLU A 82 -2.88 -4.88 -23.29
CA GLU A 82 -4.08 -4.34 -22.65
C GLU A 82 -4.60 -5.24 -21.52
N SER A 83 -4.51 -6.56 -21.66
CA SER A 83 -4.84 -7.48 -20.55
C SER A 83 -3.85 -7.31 -19.40
N LEU A 84 -2.55 -7.31 -19.70
CA LEU A 84 -1.51 -7.13 -18.69
C LEU A 84 -1.64 -5.78 -17.98
N ARG A 85 -1.94 -4.71 -18.74
CA ARG A 85 -2.16 -3.38 -18.17
C ARG A 85 -3.33 -3.38 -17.17
N ARG A 86 -4.44 -4.03 -17.53
CA ARG A 86 -5.60 -4.15 -16.64
C ARG A 86 -5.25 -4.92 -15.37
N GLU A 87 -4.58 -6.06 -15.49
CA GLU A 87 -4.14 -6.85 -14.34
C GLU A 87 -3.23 -6.04 -13.42
N THR A 88 -2.21 -5.35 -13.97
CA THR A 88 -1.31 -4.53 -13.16
C THR A 88 -2.02 -3.36 -12.49
N GLN A 89 -3.03 -2.79 -13.16
CA GLN A 89 -3.84 -1.73 -12.60
C GLN A 89 -4.70 -2.25 -11.44
N GLU A 90 -5.32 -3.42 -11.58
CA GLU A 90 -6.09 -4.06 -10.50
C GLU A 90 -5.21 -4.37 -9.27
N TYR A 91 -3.99 -4.89 -9.48
CA TYR A 91 -3.06 -5.12 -8.37
C TYR A 91 -2.61 -3.82 -7.70
N TYR A 92 -2.36 -2.77 -8.49
CA TYR A 92 -2.00 -1.46 -7.98
C TYR A 92 -3.14 -0.86 -7.16
N ASP A 93 -4.36 -0.86 -7.69
CA ASP A 93 -5.56 -0.34 -7.01
C ASP A 93 -5.81 -1.07 -5.69
N ARG A 94 -5.62 -2.40 -5.67
CA ARG A 94 -5.70 -3.21 -4.45
C ARG A 94 -4.62 -2.82 -3.43
N ALA A 95 -3.38 -2.61 -3.87
CA ALA A 95 -2.28 -2.21 -3.00
C ALA A 95 -2.52 -0.82 -2.41
N VAL A 96 -3.00 0.13 -3.21
CA VAL A 96 -3.36 1.49 -2.77
C VAL A 96 -4.52 1.45 -1.78
N ALA A 97 -5.55 0.65 -2.04
CA ALA A 97 -6.66 0.46 -1.11
C ALA A 97 -6.17 -0.10 0.24
N ALA A 98 -5.33 -1.14 0.22
CA ALA A 98 -4.74 -1.71 1.43
C ALA A 98 -3.85 -0.69 2.17
N GLN A 99 -3.04 0.08 1.44
CA GLN A 99 -2.20 1.14 2.02
C GLN A 99 -3.05 2.22 2.69
N SER A 100 -4.18 2.61 2.09
CA SER A 100 -5.10 3.59 2.66
C SER A 100 -5.82 3.07 3.93
N ALA A 101 -6.08 1.76 3.99
CA ALA A 101 -6.72 1.12 5.14
C ALA A 101 -5.73 0.81 6.28
N TRP A 102 -4.43 0.71 5.99
CA TRP A 102 -3.39 0.35 6.95
C TRP A 102 -3.36 1.20 8.23
N PRO A 103 -3.45 2.55 8.18
CA PRO A 103 -3.42 3.37 9.39
C PRO A 103 -4.57 3.06 10.36
N GLY A 104 -5.75 2.69 9.84
CA GLY A 104 -6.90 2.30 10.65
C GLY A 104 -6.65 1.00 11.40
N VAL A 105 -6.22 -0.03 10.68
CA VAL A 105 -5.87 -1.34 11.27
C VAL A 105 -4.71 -1.20 12.28
N GLU A 106 -3.71 -0.39 11.98
CA GLU A 106 -2.59 -0.14 12.88
C GLU A 106 -3.04 0.60 14.15
N ALA A 107 -3.98 1.55 14.03
CA ALA A 107 -4.55 2.24 15.18
C ALA A 107 -5.34 1.27 16.07
N GLU A 108 -6.15 0.39 15.49
CA GLU A 108 -6.89 -0.65 16.21
C GLU A 108 -5.94 -1.61 16.93
N MET A 109 -4.91 -2.09 16.23
CA MET A 109 -3.86 -2.94 16.81
C MET A 109 -3.16 -2.23 17.98
N ARG A 110 -2.80 -0.95 17.81
CA ARG A 110 -2.14 -0.16 18.85
C ARG A 110 -3.04 0.02 20.07
N GLU A 111 -4.34 0.27 19.88
CA GLU A 111 -5.27 0.42 21.00
C GLU A 111 -5.50 -0.90 21.75
N GLN A 112 -5.57 -2.02 21.04
CA GLN A 112 -5.64 -3.35 21.67
C GLN A 112 -4.35 -3.65 22.45
N HIS A 113 -3.18 -3.36 21.87
CA HIS A 113 -1.89 -3.58 22.53
C HIS A 113 -1.57 -2.56 23.62
N ARG A 114 -2.26 -1.40 23.66
CA ARG A 114 -2.04 -0.36 24.68
C ARG A 114 -2.15 -0.92 26.09
N ARG A 115 -3.06 -1.88 26.33
CA ARG A 115 -3.26 -2.52 27.64
C ARG A 115 -2.11 -3.43 28.07
N PHE A 116 -1.34 -3.93 27.10
CA PHE A 116 -0.19 -4.80 27.33
C PHE A 116 1.13 -4.05 27.18
N ALA A 117 1.09 -2.75 26.86
CA ALA A 117 2.27 -1.91 26.79
C ALA A 117 2.97 -1.90 28.17
N PRO A 118 4.30 -2.11 28.23
CA PRO A 118 5.02 -2.15 29.50
C PRO A 118 4.82 -0.88 30.34
N SER A 119 4.69 0.28 29.70
CA SER A 119 4.40 1.55 30.37
C SER A 119 3.01 1.58 31.02
N TYR A 120 1.99 1.03 30.35
CA TYR A 120 0.64 0.94 30.91
C TYR A 120 0.59 -0.01 32.10
N LEU A 121 1.21 -1.18 31.97
CA LEU A 121 1.27 -2.16 33.05
C LEU A 121 2.05 -1.62 34.26
N HIS A 122 3.16 -0.93 34.04
CA HIS A 122 3.91 -0.25 35.12
C HIS A 122 3.06 0.80 35.83
N ALA A 123 2.38 1.66 35.07
CA ALA A 123 1.46 2.65 35.63
C ALA A 123 0.34 1.99 36.46
N GLN A 124 -0.19 0.85 36.01
CA GLN A 124 -1.20 0.10 36.74
C GLN A 124 -0.66 -0.46 38.07
N VAL A 125 0.59 -0.95 38.11
CA VAL A 125 1.25 -1.41 39.34
C VAL A 125 1.42 -0.24 40.32
N VAL A 126 1.91 0.90 39.85
CA VAL A 126 2.07 2.12 40.66
C VAL A 126 0.73 2.58 41.22
N GLN A 127 -0.31 2.66 40.38
CA GLN A 127 -1.66 3.03 40.84
C GLN A 127 -2.22 2.08 41.90
N LYS A 128 -2.03 0.76 41.72
CA LYS A 128 -2.45 -0.22 42.73
C LYS A 128 -1.69 -0.05 44.05
N ALA A 129 -0.39 0.23 44.00
CA ALA A 129 0.40 0.51 45.20
C ALA A 129 -0.09 1.77 45.92
N SER A 130 -0.38 2.86 45.20
CA SER A 130 -0.95 4.08 45.78
C SER A 130 -2.31 3.83 46.44
N LYS A 131 -3.20 3.08 45.77
CA LYS A 131 -4.51 2.71 46.34
C LYS A 131 -4.38 1.88 47.62
N LEU A 132 -3.51 0.88 47.64
CA LEU A 132 -3.27 0.09 48.86
C LEU A 132 -2.69 0.94 49.99
N HIS A 133 -1.86 1.93 49.66
CA HIS A 133 -1.37 2.87 50.65
C HIS A 133 -2.53 3.69 51.23
N GLU A 134 -3.34 4.34 50.39
CA GLU A 134 -4.51 5.12 50.81
C GLU A 134 -5.51 4.27 51.62
N GLU A 135 -5.81 3.05 51.18
CA GLU A 135 -6.68 2.10 51.90
C GLU A 135 -6.09 1.75 53.27
N SER A 136 -4.79 1.48 53.35
CA SER A 136 -4.12 1.16 54.62
C SER A 136 -4.10 2.34 55.60
N GLU A 137 -3.89 3.56 55.10
CA GLU A 137 -3.93 4.77 55.91
C GLU A 137 -5.37 5.08 56.35
N SER A 138 -6.35 4.88 55.48
CA SER A 138 -7.78 5.06 55.83
C SER A 138 -8.23 4.06 56.90
N LEU A 139 -7.76 2.80 56.84
CA LEU A 139 -8.06 1.79 57.84
C LEU A 139 -7.37 2.15 59.17
N ALA A 140 -6.13 2.62 59.14
CA ALA A 140 -5.43 3.09 60.33
C ALA A 140 -6.12 4.31 60.96
N ALA A 141 -6.55 5.29 60.15
CA ALA A 141 -7.29 6.45 60.61
C ALA A 141 -8.62 6.06 61.26
N ALA A 142 -9.39 5.19 60.62
CA ALA A 142 -10.65 4.66 61.16
C ALA A 142 -10.42 3.91 62.49
N PHE A 143 -9.34 3.15 62.62
CA PHE A 143 -8.99 2.48 63.87
C PHE A 143 -8.65 3.47 65.00
N VAL A 144 -7.96 4.58 64.69
CA VAL A 144 -7.61 5.61 65.67
C VAL A 144 -8.82 6.47 66.08
N GLU A 145 -9.68 6.83 65.13
CA GLU A 145 -10.83 7.72 65.35
C GLU A 145 -12.05 7.00 65.96
N GLU A 146 -12.37 5.80 65.47
CA GLU A 146 -13.64 5.13 65.79
C GLU A 146 -13.50 4.04 66.86
N GLY A 147 -12.30 3.51 67.08
CA GLY A 147 -12.00 2.54 68.15
C GLY A 147 -12.88 1.28 68.19
N VAL A 148 -13.61 0.97 67.11
CA VAL A 148 -14.66 -0.06 67.07
C VAL A 148 -14.78 -0.72 65.69
N VAL A 149 -14.72 -2.07 65.73
CA VAL A 149 -15.36 -3.10 64.90
C VAL A 149 -15.32 -2.89 63.38
N LEU A 150 -14.30 -3.48 62.77
CA LEU A 150 -14.36 -3.93 61.37
C LEU A 150 -15.65 -4.76 61.18
N PRO A 151 -16.45 -4.54 60.12
CA PRO A 151 -17.63 -5.35 59.87
C PRO A 151 -17.19 -6.80 59.66
N SER A 152 -17.35 -7.58 60.73
CA SER A 152 -17.15 -9.02 60.71
C SER A 152 -18.17 -9.58 59.73
N THR A 153 -17.69 -10.25 58.69
CA THR A 153 -18.49 -11.14 57.87
C THR A 153 -18.90 -12.34 58.72
N SER A 154 -19.88 -12.13 59.60
CA SER A 154 -20.47 -13.12 60.47
C SER A 154 -21.98 -12.90 60.48
N THR A 155 -22.63 -13.31 59.40
CA THR A 155 -24.04 -13.67 59.43
C THR A 155 -24.28 -14.74 60.51
N SER A 156 -24.80 -14.35 61.66
CA SER A 156 -25.85 -15.08 62.37
C SER A 156 -26.31 -14.30 63.59
N SER A 157 -27.50 -13.72 63.45
CA SER A 157 -28.32 -13.12 64.50
C SER A 157 -28.78 -14.15 65.53
N THR A 158 -28.47 -13.92 66.80
CA THR A 158 -29.34 -14.27 67.93
C THR A 158 -29.02 -13.34 69.10
N PRO A 159 -30.02 -12.72 69.76
CA PRO A 159 -29.77 -11.82 70.89
C PRO A 159 -29.71 -12.61 72.21
N PRO A 160 -28.73 -12.35 73.11
CA PRO A 160 -28.87 -12.75 74.49
C PRO A 160 -29.30 -11.54 75.34
N GLU A 161 -30.45 -11.72 75.95
CA GLU A 161 -30.95 -10.98 77.10
C GLU A 161 -30.17 -11.42 78.34
N GLY A 162 -29.69 -10.45 79.13
CA GLY A 162 -29.34 -10.66 80.53
C GLY A 162 -27.87 -10.96 80.84
N GLY A 163 -27.22 -9.96 81.45
CA GLY A 163 -26.31 -10.21 82.56
C GLY A 163 -24.80 -10.01 82.31
N GLN A 164 -24.24 -9.19 83.20
CA GLN A 164 -22.87 -9.23 83.71
C GLN A 164 -21.80 -8.41 82.97
N GLN A 165 -21.52 -7.26 83.58
CA GLN A 165 -20.28 -6.52 83.55
C GLN A 165 -19.10 -7.45 83.93
N GLN A 166 -18.37 -7.98 82.95
CA GLN A 166 -16.92 -8.32 82.98
C GLN A 166 -16.55 -9.14 81.74
N GLN A 167 -16.54 -8.52 80.56
CA GLN A 167 -15.96 -9.11 79.34
C GLN A 167 -15.75 -8.06 78.22
N GLN A 168 -15.42 -6.82 78.57
CA GLN A 168 -15.10 -5.79 77.56
C GLN A 168 -13.66 -5.87 77.02
N SER A 169 -12.78 -6.67 77.65
CA SER A 169 -11.38 -6.82 77.21
C SER A 169 -11.20 -7.82 76.07
N GLY A 170 -12.00 -8.88 75.99
CA GLY A 170 -11.87 -9.93 74.97
C GLY A 170 -12.29 -9.49 73.57
N ALA A 171 -13.44 -8.85 73.43
CA ALA A 171 -13.94 -8.37 72.13
C ALA A 171 -13.05 -7.29 71.50
N LYS A 172 -12.50 -6.38 72.33
CA LYS A 172 -11.51 -5.40 71.86
C LYS A 172 -10.18 -6.04 71.45
N GLN A 173 -9.73 -7.07 72.17
CA GLN A 173 -8.53 -7.82 71.77
C GLN A 173 -8.71 -8.56 70.43
N ASP A 174 -9.90 -9.09 70.17
CA ASP A 174 -10.20 -9.74 68.89
C ASP A 174 -10.28 -8.73 67.74
N ASP A 175 -10.90 -7.56 67.96
CA ASP A 175 -10.93 -6.46 66.98
C ASP A 175 -9.52 -5.91 66.70
N ASP A 176 -8.69 -5.74 67.73
CA ASP A 176 -7.29 -5.32 67.62
C ASP A 176 -6.48 -6.36 66.81
N ALA A 177 -6.68 -7.66 67.09
CA ALA A 177 -5.99 -8.73 66.37
C ALA A 177 -6.40 -8.78 64.88
N LEU A 178 -7.69 -8.55 64.58
CA LEU A 178 -8.21 -8.48 63.21
C LEU A 178 -7.68 -7.25 62.47
N PHE A 179 -7.64 -6.08 63.12
CA PHE A 179 -7.00 -4.87 62.60
C PHE A 179 -5.54 -5.12 62.28
N ILE A 180 -4.76 -5.62 63.24
CA ILE A 180 -3.31 -5.87 63.07
C ILE A 180 -3.08 -6.84 61.91
N ARG A 181 -3.88 -7.90 61.80
CA ARG A 181 -3.77 -8.87 60.71
C ARG A 181 -4.03 -8.21 59.36
N ARG A 182 -5.16 -7.51 59.20
CA ARG A 182 -5.56 -6.89 57.93
C ARG A 182 -4.64 -5.75 57.52
N TYR A 183 -4.22 -4.91 58.47
CA TYR A 183 -3.26 -3.83 58.23
C TYR A 183 -1.89 -4.38 57.81
N ARG A 184 -1.40 -5.44 58.48
CA ARG A 184 -0.15 -6.11 58.09
C ARG A 184 -0.26 -6.69 56.68
N GLU A 185 -1.34 -7.38 56.35
CA GLU A 185 -1.57 -7.96 55.04
C GLU A 185 -1.53 -6.90 53.92
N MET A 186 -2.29 -5.80 54.08
CA MET A 186 -2.28 -4.69 53.13
C MET A 186 -0.90 -4.03 52.99
N ARG A 187 -0.17 -3.84 54.11
CA ARG A 187 1.18 -3.28 54.08
C ARG A 187 2.20 -4.21 53.43
N THR A 188 2.09 -5.52 53.65
CA THR A 188 2.96 -6.49 52.96
C THR A 188 2.74 -6.46 51.45
N ASP A 189 1.49 -6.38 51.01
CA ASP A 189 1.16 -6.29 49.58
C ASP A 189 1.59 -4.96 48.97
N TYR A 190 1.40 -3.85 49.69
CA TYR A 190 1.92 -2.54 49.30
C TYR A 190 3.44 -2.58 49.08
N HIS A 191 4.21 -3.06 50.06
CA HIS A 191 5.67 -3.10 49.96
C HIS A 191 6.13 -4.03 48.84
N ARG A 192 5.46 -5.18 48.65
CA ARG A 192 5.74 -6.09 47.54
C ARG A 192 5.54 -5.40 46.20
N LEU A 193 4.40 -4.75 45.98
CA LEU A 193 4.11 -4.04 44.74
C LEU A 193 5.04 -2.84 44.52
N ASN A 194 5.38 -2.10 45.58
CA ASN A 194 6.30 -0.98 45.49
C ASN A 194 7.72 -1.42 45.13
N MET A 195 8.20 -2.54 45.69
CA MET A 195 9.49 -3.14 45.29
C MET A 195 9.49 -3.56 43.82
N VAL A 196 8.39 -4.16 43.34
CA VAL A 196 8.24 -4.51 41.92
C VAL A 196 8.23 -3.27 41.04
N ALA A 197 7.51 -2.21 41.42
CA ALA A 197 7.47 -0.94 40.70
C ALA A 197 8.86 -0.28 40.61
N ASP A 198 9.63 -0.30 41.70
CA ASP A 198 10.99 0.23 41.77
C ASP A 198 11.97 -0.58 40.91
N GLN A 199 11.88 -1.91 40.95
CA GLN A 199 12.72 -2.79 40.13
C GLN A 199 12.40 -2.61 38.64
N TRP A 200 11.13 -2.43 38.29
CA TRP A 200 10.69 -2.14 36.94
C TRP A 200 11.21 -0.77 36.47
N ALA A 201 11.08 0.28 37.28
CA ALA A 201 11.59 1.61 36.97
C ALA A 201 13.12 1.62 36.75
N LYS A 202 13.85 0.74 37.44
CA LYS A 202 15.30 0.54 37.28
C LYS A 202 15.68 -0.34 36.09
N GLY A 203 14.72 -0.82 35.30
CA GLY A 203 14.94 -1.70 34.15
C GLY A 203 15.48 -3.10 34.51
N ARG A 204 15.33 -3.53 35.77
CA ARG A 204 15.82 -4.84 36.23
C ARG A 204 14.81 -5.97 36.03
N VAL A 205 13.59 -5.63 35.59
CA VAL A 205 12.57 -6.63 35.24
C VAL A 205 12.79 -7.02 33.78
N GLN A 206 13.32 -8.22 33.58
CA GLN A 206 13.41 -8.85 32.27
C GLN A 206 12.14 -9.65 32.03
N TRP A 207 11.48 -9.39 30.91
CA TRP A 207 10.36 -10.18 30.42
C TRP A 207 10.93 -11.09 29.33
N GLU A 208 11.25 -12.35 29.67
CA GLU A 208 11.50 -13.41 28.68
C GLU A 208 10.17 -14.03 28.22
#